data_AF-A0AAD3TTZ1-F1
#
_entry.id   AF-A0AAD3TTZ1-F1
#
_cell.length_a   1.000
_cell.length_b   1.000
_cell.length_c   1.000
_cell.angle_alpha   90.00
_cell.angle_beta   90.00
_cell.angle_gamma   90.00
#
_symmetry.space_group_name_H-M   'P 1'
#
loop_
_entity.id
_entity.type
_entity.pdbx_description
1 polymer ?
#
loop_
_entity_poly.entity_id
_entity_poly.type
_entity_poly.pdbx_seq_one_letter_code
_entity_poly.pdbx_strand_id
1 'polypeptide(L)'
;MSSTGEIQSLFHCSNIQGVTLGVALHMVEDAFGTTLDTSQVEAASPVAKKRKIKPLSRMMMGVGFGVDSSADDNAVKKGTGYSGSAMEDTSGQVAAEKAQNEKDKKTAMLLSQVSLYLPTLKREGGPQASDLLVHPTSLAHLRRRSGFVNDLLRNDSLMDMSNRSIIYRALMDWLEIVSSHEALATMLAMPSMQPSKIGPGPDAQSVSIVYEGSASPRELLENVVIQATAALKGLSVNTEKPEDTGETEWKTNRALYDFCQRLLKARDNIDQLLASTKGQEFVDRMIESLPRLGAPDGGITTVPNGDVKAIYKKWATRVRFEYCSLRDPNAETQFLHAFNEQAQKLVGMDIPRRSLAIAKELAILTTNLPAEWDTSIFLRVDDERVDLIKAMIVGPKDTPYENGCFIFDIFLPHSYNQTNPLVKSMTTNGGLYRYNPNLYADGKVCLSLLGTWSGPGWISGKSTLLQVLISIQSLILCEEPFCNEPAWAGQGSSPASKAYSANVRRMTVIDAMANNIRSPPTPFEVEIKEHFRLKTGAIRAQLEAWKALDDGRPTAGEPANVIGVRKGVRFDQAAANLRTLLDELAY
;
A
#
# COMPACT_ATOMS: atom_id res chain seq x y z
N MET A 1 19.61 -6.94 56.47
CA MET A 1 18.94 -5.93 55.63
C MET A 1 19.83 -5.71 54.42
N SER A 2 19.44 -6.23 53.27
CA SER A 2 20.32 -6.31 52.09
C SER A 2 20.40 -4.96 51.39
N SER A 3 21.60 -4.53 51.05
CA SER A 3 21.90 -3.32 50.27
C SER A 3 21.15 -3.24 48.94
N THR A 4 20.62 -4.36 48.45
CA THR A 4 19.78 -4.43 47.24
C THR A 4 18.39 -3.83 47.41
N GLY A 5 17.79 -3.90 48.61
CA GLY A 5 16.44 -3.39 48.85
C GLY A 5 16.38 -1.86 48.99
N GLU A 6 17.40 -1.25 49.60
CA GLU A 6 17.51 0.21 49.73
C GLU A 6 17.70 0.89 48.36
N ILE A 7 18.54 0.30 47.52
CA ILE A 7 18.78 0.76 46.14
C ILE A 7 17.48 0.70 45.31
N GLN A 8 16.71 -0.39 45.40
CA GLN A 8 15.40 -0.49 44.73
C GLN A 8 14.41 0.58 45.23
N SER A 9 14.37 0.88 46.54
CA SER A 9 13.47 1.91 47.08
C SER A 9 13.78 3.32 46.57
N LEU A 10 15.07 3.65 46.38
CA LEU A 10 15.52 4.95 45.87
C LEU A 10 15.10 5.14 44.40
N PHE A 11 15.05 4.07 43.61
CA PHE A 11 14.58 4.14 42.22
C PHE A 11 13.06 4.37 42.09
N HIS A 12 12.29 4.13 43.16
CA HIS A 12 10.88 4.46 43.26
C HIS A 12 10.62 5.80 43.97
N CYS A 13 11.67 6.61 44.16
CA CYS A 13 11.50 8.02 44.50
C CYS A 13 11.10 8.81 43.25
N SER A 14 9.95 9.48 43.29
CA SER A 14 9.37 10.21 42.17
C SER A 14 10.32 11.26 41.54
N ASN A 15 11.11 11.97 42.37
CA ASN A 15 12.09 12.95 41.92
C ASN A 15 13.26 12.30 41.16
N ILE A 16 13.79 11.21 41.69
CA ILE A 16 14.92 10.48 41.08
C ILE A 16 14.46 9.79 39.80
N GLN A 17 13.27 9.19 39.81
CA GLN A 17 12.69 8.54 38.64
C GLN A 17 12.57 9.50 37.46
N GLY A 18 12.12 10.75 37.69
CA GLY A 18 12.02 11.76 36.64
C GLY A 18 13.37 12.10 36.00
N VAL A 19 14.42 12.30 36.81
CA VAL A 19 15.78 12.57 36.30
C VAL A 19 16.33 11.38 35.54
N THR A 20 16.18 10.16 36.09
CA THR A 20 16.63 8.92 35.45
C THR A 20 15.95 8.70 34.11
N LEU A 21 14.62 8.87 34.03
CA LEU A 21 13.88 8.78 32.78
C LEU A 21 14.33 9.85 31.79
N GLY A 22 14.61 11.08 32.24
CA GLY A 22 15.11 12.15 31.39
C GLY A 22 16.44 11.83 30.72
N VAL A 23 17.40 11.29 31.47
CA VAL A 23 18.72 10.87 30.96
C VAL A 23 18.56 9.66 30.04
N ALA A 24 17.81 8.65 30.47
CA ALA A 24 17.68 7.40 29.73
C ALA A 24 16.93 7.59 28.39
N LEU A 25 15.87 8.40 28.36
CA LEU A 25 15.17 8.76 27.11
C LEU A 25 16.06 9.58 26.18
N HIS A 26 16.93 10.45 26.71
CA HIS A 26 17.90 11.17 25.89
C HIS A 26 18.90 10.22 25.24
N MET A 27 19.36 9.20 25.96
CA MET A 27 20.25 8.16 25.40
C MET A 27 19.56 7.35 24.28
N VAL A 28 18.26 7.05 24.43
CA VAL A 28 17.48 6.41 23.36
C VAL A 28 17.35 7.34 22.16
N GLU A 29 17.02 8.61 22.39
CA GLU A 29 16.89 9.65 21.37
C GLU A 29 18.21 9.83 20.61
N ASP A 30 19.36 9.86 21.27
CA ASP A 30 20.67 9.96 20.62
C ASP A 30 21.03 8.70 19.84
N ALA A 31 20.75 7.52 20.41
CA ALA A 31 20.98 6.25 19.73
C ALA A 31 20.13 6.13 18.45
N PHE A 32 18.92 6.66 18.46
CA PHE A 32 17.99 6.67 17.32
C PHE A 32 18.27 7.82 16.33
N GLY A 33 18.60 9.01 16.84
CA GLY A 33 18.71 10.28 16.12
C GLY A 33 20.02 10.48 15.36
N THR A 34 21.03 9.62 15.54
CA THR A 34 22.27 9.57 14.72
C THR A 34 22.04 9.17 13.25
N THR A 35 20.86 9.49 12.72
CA THR A 35 20.44 9.36 11.33
C THR A 35 20.08 10.71 10.70
N LEU A 36 19.97 11.80 11.50
CA LEU A 36 19.60 13.14 11.01
C LEU A 36 20.74 14.17 11.03
N ASP A 37 21.88 13.86 11.65
CA ASP A 37 23.02 14.78 11.69
C ASP A 37 24.30 14.14 11.13
N THR A 38 24.96 14.92 10.28
CA THR A 38 26.27 14.77 9.59
C THR A 38 26.34 14.24 8.15
N SER A 39 26.68 15.17 7.24
CA SER A 39 27.40 15.06 5.96
C SER A 39 26.67 15.23 4.61
N GLN A 40 26.03 16.38 4.35
CA GLN A 40 26.01 17.02 3.02
C GLN A 40 25.94 18.56 3.12
N VAL A 41 26.88 19.18 3.84
CA VAL A 41 27.15 20.63 3.70
C VAL A 41 28.65 20.83 3.74
N GLU A 42 29.35 20.46 2.66
CA GLU A 42 30.62 21.10 2.32
C GLU A 42 30.64 21.47 0.83
N ALA A 43 31.01 22.73 0.62
CA ALA A 43 31.08 23.54 -0.58
C ALA A 43 31.48 22.86 -1.91
N ALA A 44 30.64 23.03 -2.93
CA ALA A 44 31.09 23.28 -4.30
C ALA A 44 30.10 24.19 -5.04
N SER A 45 30.60 25.34 -5.49
CA SER A 45 29.89 26.42 -6.20
C SER A 45 29.33 26.00 -7.59
N PRO A 46 28.42 26.79 -8.19
CA PRO A 46 27.44 26.29 -9.16
C PRO A 46 27.94 26.36 -10.62
N VAL A 47 27.66 25.31 -11.40
CA VAL A 47 27.64 25.41 -12.87
C VAL A 47 26.21 25.20 -13.35
N ALA A 48 25.64 26.29 -13.86
CA ALA A 48 24.34 26.34 -14.47
C ALA A 48 24.26 25.43 -15.71
N LYS A 49 23.23 24.58 -15.77
CA LYS A 49 22.53 24.20 -17.00
C LYS A 49 21.12 23.72 -16.66
N LYS A 50 20.15 24.59 -16.94
CA LYS A 50 18.71 24.31 -16.89
C LYS A 50 18.39 23.08 -17.75
N ARG A 51 17.84 22.03 -17.14
CA ARG A 51 17.01 21.03 -17.82
C ARG A 51 15.68 20.91 -17.09
N LYS A 52 14.60 21.16 -17.81
CA LYS A 52 13.21 21.06 -17.35
C LYS A 52 12.90 19.61 -16.97
N ILE A 53 12.42 19.37 -15.76
CA ILE A 53 11.93 18.07 -15.28
C ILE A 53 10.39 18.14 -15.21
N LYS A 54 9.70 17.22 -15.90
CA LYS A 54 8.27 16.92 -15.70
C LYS A 54 8.12 15.97 -14.50
N PRO A 55 7.04 16.03 -13.70
CA PRO A 55 6.93 15.29 -12.45
C PRO A 55 6.29 13.91 -12.68
N LEU A 56 7.02 12.81 -12.49
CA LEU A 56 6.43 11.49 -12.17
C LEU A 56 7.42 10.46 -11.58
N SER A 57 8.63 10.85 -11.16
CA SER A 57 9.68 9.89 -10.77
C SER A 57 9.84 9.69 -9.26
N ARG A 58 8.92 10.15 -8.40
CA ARG A 58 9.10 10.09 -6.94
C ARG A 58 8.51 8.84 -6.28
N MET A 59 7.82 7.97 -7.02
CA MET A 59 7.08 6.83 -6.45
C MET A 59 7.87 5.51 -6.43
N MET A 60 9.14 5.48 -6.85
CA MET A 60 9.94 4.26 -7.01
C MET A 60 11.11 4.09 -6.03
N MET A 61 11.24 4.94 -5.01
CA MET A 61 12.27 4.79 -3.97
C MET A 61 11.63 4.23 -2.70
N GLY A 62 11.57 2.90 -2.58
CA GLY A 62 11.02 2.26 -1.37
C GLY A 62 11.03 0.73 -1.32
N VAL A 63 11.62 0.02 -2.28
CA VAL A 63 11.69 -1.45 -2.25
C VAL A 63 13.17 -1.85 -2.35
N GLY A 64 13.80 -2.10 -1.20
CA GLY A 64 15.18 -2.60 -1.12
C GLY A 64 15.26 -4.08 -1.50
N PHE A 65 16.27 -4.44 -2.31
CA PHE A 65 16.45 -5.77 -2.88
C PHE A 65 17.70 -6.44 -2.29
N GLY A 66 17.56 -7.51 -1.51
CA GLY A 66 18.66 -8.41 -1.17
C GLY A 66 18.87 -9.47 -2.26
N VAL A 67 20.09 -9.80 -2.67
CA VAL A 67 20.42 -10.82 -3.67
C VAL A 67 21.50 -11.76 -3.12
N ASP A 68 21.33 -13.06 -3.32
CA ASP A 68 22.41 -14.03 -3.23
C ASP A 68 22.23 -15.15 -4.28
N SER A 69 23.36 -15.77 -4.67
CA SER A 69 23.59 -16.90 -5.58
C SER A 69 23.93 -16.64 -7.08
N SER A 70 24.81 -17.53 -7.53
CA SER A 70 25.86 -17.45 -8.56
C SER A 70 25.56 -18.17 -9.88
N ALA A 71 26.09 -17.64 -10.99
CA ALA A 71 26.92 -18.31 -12.01
C ALA A 71 26.63 -17.90 -13.48
N ASP A 72 27.71 -17.41 -14.11
CA ASP A 72 28.18 -17.41 -15.51
C ASP A 72 27.43 -16.77 -16.71
N ASP A 73 28.26 -16.06 -17.47
CA ASP A 73 28.05 -15.13 -18.58
C ASP A 73 27.69 -15.74 -19.95
N ASN A 74 26.87 -15.01 -20.74
CA ASN A 74 27.32 -14.41 -22.02
C ASN A 74 26.23 -13.57 -22.78
N ALA A 75 26.49 -12.27 -22.87
CA ALA A 75 26.33 -11.29 -23.97
C ALA A 75 25.10 -11.20 -24.94
N VAL A 76 24.37 -10.07 -24.78
CA VAL A 76 23.93 -9.03 -25.77
C VAL A 76 22.77 -9.26 -26.76
N LYS A 77 21.69 -8.45 -26.63
CA LYS A 77 21.17 -7.48 -27.66
C LYS A 77 20.05 -6.54 -27.15
N LYS A 78 20.13 -5.28 -27.59
CA LYS A 78 19.35 -4.09 -27.18
C LYS A 78 17.88 -4.10 -27.66
N GLY A 79 16.97 -3.76 -26.74
CA GLY A 79 15.59 -3.31 -26.98
C GLY A 79 15.18 -2.39 -25.82
N THR A 80 14.20 -1.51 -26.01
CA THR A 80 13.77 -0.44 -25.08
C THR A 80 13.05 -0.94 -23.82
N GLY A 81 13.65 -1.91 -23.13
CA GLY A 81 13.29 -2.34 -21.79
C GLY A 81 14.30 -1.81 -20.77
N TYR A 82 13.86 -1.71 -19.52
CA TYR A 82 14.69 -1.40 -18.35
C TYR A 82 15.99 -2.21 -18.39
N SER A 83 17.12 -1.57 -18.72
CA SER A 83 18.43 -2.21 -18.81
C SER A 83 19.05 -2.33 -17.42
N GLY A 84 18.53 -3.28 -16.63
CA GLY A 84 19.14 -3.75 -15.38
C GLY A 84 20.03 -4.96 -15.63
N SER A 85 20.91 -4.91 -16.64
CA SER A 85 21.82 -6.02 -16.99
C SER A 85 23.20 -5.90 -16.33
N ALA A 86 23.39 -4.92 -15.43
CA ALA A 86 24.51 -4.92 -14.52
C ALA A 86 24.05 -5.59 -13.23
N MET A 87 24.82 -6.55 -12.70
CA MET A 87 24.76 -6.84 -11.27
C MET A 87 24.90 -5.51 -10.54
N GLU A 88 23.82 -5.01 -9.95
CA GLU A 88 23.90 -3.84 -9.09
C GLU A 88 24.80 -4.21 -7.92
N ASP A 89 25.82 -3.38 -7.66
CA ASP A 89 26.69 -3.56 -6.50
C ASP A 89 25.86 -3.40 -5.22
N THR A 90 25.50 -4.52 -4.61
CA THR A 90 24.69 -4.59 -3.39
C THR A 90 25.54 -4.50 -2.12
N SER A 91 26.88 -4.39 -2.24
CA SER A 91 27.78 -4.32 -1.08
C SER A 91 27.45 -3.14 -0.17
N GLY A 92 27.11 -1.98 -0.76
CA GLY A 92 26.67 -0.80 -0.03
C GLY A 92 25.36 -1.00 0.73
N GLN A 93 24.40 -1.72 0.14
CA GLN A 93 23.11 -2.01 0.76
C GLN A 93 23.26 -2.98 1.93
N VAL A 94 24.04 -4.05 1.76
CA VAL A 94 24.32 -5.03 2.84
C VAL A 94 25.07 -4.35 4.00
N ALA A 95 26.04 -3.49 3.70
CA ALA A 95 26.74 -2.72 4.72
C ALA A 95 25.80 -1.76 5.48
N ALA A 96 24.89 -1.08 4.76
CA ALA A 96 23.89 -0.21 5.36
C ALA A 96 22.89 -0.98 6.23
N GLU A 97 22.40 -2.15 5.78
CA GLU A 97 21.48 -3.00 6.53
C GLU A 97 22.13 -3.55 7.81
N LYS A 98 23.39 -3.97 7.74
CA LYS A 98 24.15 -4.41 8.92
C LYS A 98 24.32 -3.27 9.92
N ALA A 99 24.68 -2.08 9.45
CA ALA A 99 24.80 -0.90 10.31
C ALA A 99 23.46 -0.52 10.95
N GLN A 100 22.35 -0.63 10.20
CA GLN A 100 21.01 -0.41 10.72
C GLN A 100 20.64 -1.43 11.81
N ASN A 101 20.93 -2.72 11.60
CA ASN A 101 20.65 -3.77 12.57
C ASN A 101 21.46 -3.61 13.87
N GLU A 102 22.73 -3.18 13.78
CA GLU A 102 23.55 -2.88 14.96
C GLU A 102 22.99 -1.69 15.76
N LYS A 103 22.54 -0.64 15.06
CA LYS A 103 21.86 0.51 15.69
C LYS A 103 20.53 0.12 16.33
N ASP A 104 19.71 -0.67 15.64
CA ASP A 104 18.42 -1.15 16.15
C ASP A 104 18.61 -1.98 17.41
N LYS A 105 19.63 -2.85 17.47
CA LYS A 105 19.97 -3.63 18.68
C LYS A 105 20.34 -2.73 19.86
N LYS A 106 21.18 -1.72 19.63
CA LYS A 106 21.57 -0.76 20.68
C LYS A 106 20.36 0.01 21.19
N THR A 107 19.54 0.51 20.29
CA THR A 107 18.34 1.29 20.62
C THR A 107 17.31 0.44 21.36
N ALA A 108 17.06 -0.79 20.89
CA ALA A 108 16.16 -1.73 21.54
C ALA A 108 16.62 -2.08 22.97
N MET A 109 17.92 -2.33 23.17
CA MET A 109 18.47 -2.60 24.49
C MET A 109 18.23 -1.43 25.46
N LEU A 110 18.50 -0.19 25.01
CA LEU A 110 18.26 1.01 25.82
C LEU A 110 16.76 1.17 26.11
N LEU A 111 15.90 0.95 25.12
CA LEU A 111 14.46 1.06 25.28
C LEU A 111 13.91 0.03 26.29
N SER A 112 14.36 -1.22 26.21
CA SER A 112 14.01 -2.25 27.20
C SER A 112 14.46 -1.89 28.62
N GLN A 113 15.64 -1.27 28.77
CA GLN A 113 16.10 -0.78 30.07
C GLN A 113 15.24 0.37 30.58
N VAL A 114 14.88 1.34 29.72
CA VAL A 114 13.98 2.45 30.06
C VAL A 114 12.63 1.94 30.52
N SER A 115 12.07 0.93 29.85
CA SER A 115 10.76 0.35 30.14
C SER A 115 10.63 -0.16 31.58
N LEU A 116 11.72 -0.60 32.23
CA LEU A 116 11.72 -1.03 33.63
C LEU A 116 11.41 0.11 34.61
N TYR A 117 11.76 1.34 34.24
CA TYR A 117 11.62 2.53 35.07
C TYR A 117 10.36 3.33 34.78
N LEU A 118 9.60 2.95 33.73
CA LEU A 118 8.32 3.57 33.46
C LEU A 118 7.33 3.32 34.60
N PRO A 119 6.45 4.29 34.90
CA PRO A 119 5.32 4.07 35.79
C PRO A 119 4.46 2.91 35.30
N THR A 120 4.27 1.88 36.14
CA THR A 120 3.42 0.73 35.80
C THR A 120 2.71 0.16 37.02
N LEU A 121 1.42 -0.12 36.86
CA LEU A 121 0.60 -0.72 37.91
C LEU A 121 0.79 -2.25 38.02
N LYS A 122 1.46 -2.86 37.04
CA LYS A 122 1.61 -4.33 36.92
C LYS A 122 3.00 -4.82 37.32
N ARG A 123 3.68 -4.09 38.21
CA ARG A 123 5.03 -4.44 38.66
C ARG A 123 5.01 -5.72 39.52
N GLU A 124 6.04 -6.55 39.38
CA GLU A 124 6.26 -7.68 40.29
C GLU A 124 6.46 -7.15 41.72
N GLY A 125 5.71 -7.69 42.69
CA GLY A 125 5.67 -7.18 44.06
C GLY A 125 4.69 -6.02 44.30
N GLY A 126 3.92 -5.62 43.29
CA GLY A 126 2.88 -4.60 43.37
C GLY A 126 3.34 -3.18 43.00
N PRO A 127 2.38 -2.27 42.74
CA PRO A 127 2.69 -0.89 42.36
C PRO A 127 3.38 -0.13 43.49
N GLN A 128 4.36 0.70 43.13
CA GLN A 128 5.08 1.56 44.06
C GLN A 128 4.49 2.98 44.06
N ALA A 129 4.87 3.81 45.04
CA ALA A 129 4.37 5.18 45.14
C ALA A 129 4.63 6.02 43.86
N SER A 130 5.78 5.82 43.21
CA SER A 130 6.13 6.44 41.93
C SER A 130 5.26 5.98 40.75
N ASP A 131 4.71 4.77 40.82
CA ASP A 131 3.82 4.22 39.80
C ASP A 131 2.39 4.79 39.96
N LEU A 132 1.96 5.08 41.19
CA LEU A 132 0.63 5.65 41.45
C LEU A 132 0.59 7.17 41.25
N LEU A 133 1.67 7.85 41.62
CA LEU A 133 1.78 9.32 41.57
C LEU A 133 2.94 9.72 40.66
N VAL A 134 2.69 9.67 39.35
CA VAL A 134 3.70 10.00 38.35
C VAL A 134 4.14 11.45 38.49
N HIS A 135 5.45 11.65 38.65
CA HIS A 135 6.02 12.98 38.78
C HIS A 135 5.84 13.80 37.48
N PRO A 136 5.48 15.10 37.55
CA PRO A 136 5.33 15.95 36.35
C PRO A 136 6.56 15.98 35.44
N THR A 137 7.77 15.92 36.03
CA THR A 137 9.03 15.84 35.26
C THR A 137 9.11 14.57 34.41
N SER A 138 8.64 13.43 34.91
CA SER A 138 8.59 12.17 34.15
C SER A 138 7.67 12.30 32.94
N LEU A 139 6.47 12.87 33.13
CA LEU A 139 5.52 13.15 32.03
C LEU A 139 6.11 14.09 30.99
N ALA A 140 6.78 15.16 31.44
CA ALA A 140 7.42 16.12 30.55
C ALA A 140 8.52 15.49 29.70
N HIS A 141 9.36 14.63 30.29
CA HIS A 141 10.41 13.92 29.56
C HIS A 141 9.85 12.91 28.57
N LEU A 142 8.88 12.09 28.97
CA LEU A 142 8.21 11.16 28.06
C LEU A 142 7.59 11.91 26.88
N ARG A 143 6.93 13.04 27.13
CA ARG A 143 6.29 13.79 26.05
C ARG A 143 7.29 14.42 25.09
N ARG A 144 8.40 14.93 25.62
CA ARG A 144 9.39 15.67 24.83
C ARG A 144 10.38 14.76 24.10
N ARG A 145 10.71 13.60 24.65
CA ARG A 145 11.81 12.73 24.18
C ARG A 145 11.37 11.40 23.58
N SER A 146 10.06 11.13 23.50
CA SER A 146 9.53 9.94 22.82
C SER A 146 9.21 10.16 21.33
N GLY A 147 9.84 11.15 20.68
CA GLY A 147 9.64 11.42 19.26
C GLY A 147 9.96 10.23 18.34
N PHE A 148 10.94 9.41 18.73
CA PHE A 148 11.33 8.18 18.03
C PHE A 148 10.16 7.19 17.83
N VAL A 149 9.16 7.20 18.72
CA VAL A 149 7.96 6.36 18.60
C VAL A 149 7.17 6.76 17.35
N ASN A 150 7.01 8.07 17.13
CA ASN A 150 6.31 8.57 15.95
C ASN A 150 7.08 8.24 14.68
N ASP A 151 8.41 8.35 14.71
CA ASP A 151 9.26 8.08 13.54
C ASP A 151 9.24 6.60 13.17
N LEU A 152 9.21 5.69 14.15
CA LEU A 152 9.04 4.25 13.92
C LEU A 152 7.65 3.93 13.35
N LEU A 153 6.58 4.45 13.95
CA LEU A 153 5.21 4.15 13.52
C LEU A 153 4.83 4.82 12.20
N ARG A 154 5.48 5.93 11.82
CA ARG A 154 5.18 6.67 10.58
C ARG A 154 5.77 6.03 9.34
N ASN A 155 7.02 5.56 9.43
CA ASN A 155 7.84 5.31 8.25
C ASN A 155 7.87 3.83 7.83
N ASP A 156 7.58 2.90 8.73
CA ASP A 156 7.78 1.48 8.48
C ASP A 156 6.46 0.77 8.17
N SER A 157 6.52 -0.10 7.16
CA SER A 157 5.45 -1.07 6.91
C SER A 157 5.51 -2.24 7.89
N LEU A 158 4.43 -3.02 8.02
CA LEU A 158 4.39 -4.28 8.78
C LEU A 158 5.56 -5.21 8.42
N MET A 159 5.97 -5.20 7.15
CA MET A 159 7.08 -6.00 6.65
C MET A 159 8.43 -5.51 7.17
N ASP A 160 8.65 -4.20 7.13
CA ASP A 160 9.85 -3.57 7.68
C ASP A 160 9.92 -3.81 9.19
N MET A 161 8.78 -3.72 9.89
CA MET A 161 8.67 -4.02 11.32
C MET A 161 9.01 -5.48 11.64
N SER A 162 8.56 -6.41 10.80
CA SER A 162 8.87 -7.84 10.93
C SER A 162 10.37 -8.11 10.74
N ASN A 163 11.00 -7.48 9.75
CA ASN A 163 12.44 -7.59 9.52
C ASN A 163 13.24 -6.97 10.67
N ARG A 164 12.81 -5.79 11.14
CA ARG A 164 13.37 -5.05 12.28
C ARG A 164 12.77 -5.48 13.62
N SER A 165 12.43 -6.76 13.77
CA SER A 165 11.64 -7.26 14.90
C SER A 165 12.21 -6.93 16.29
N ILE A 166 13.52 -6.74 16.44
CA ILE A 166 14.18 -6.48 17.73
C ILE A 166 13.73 -5.12 18.30
N ILE A 167 13.80 -4.04 17.51
CA ILE A 167 13.39 -2.70 17.96
C ILE A 167 11.87 -2.61 18.13
N TYR A 168 11.10 -3.26 17.25
CA TYR A 168 9.65 -3.24 17.34
C TYR A 168 9.10 -4.06 18.51
N ARG A 169 9.75 -5.15 18.92
CA ARG A 169 9.38 -5.84 20.16
C ARG A 169 9.56 -4.92 21.37
N ALA A 170 10.69 -4.22 21.46
CA ALA A 170 10.94 -3.25 22.54
C ALA A 170 9.97 -2.07 22.49
N LEU A 171 9.61 -1.59 21.29
CA LEU A 171 8.59 -0.56 21.10
C LEU A 171 7.21 -1.03 21.57
N MET A 172 6.82 -2.26 21.26
CA MET A 172 5.53 -2.82 21.70
C MET A 172 5.49 -3.00 23.22
N ASP A 173 6.58 -3.47 23.84
CA ASP A 173 6.69 -3.52 25.31
C ASP A 173 6.47 -2.12 25.92
N TRP A 174 7.10 -1.10 25.32
CA TRP A 174 6.96 0.29 25.75
C TRP A 174 5.52 0.79 25.58
N LEU A 175 4.90 0.56 24.41
CA LEU A 175 3.52 0.96 24.12
C LEU A 175 2.52 0.25 25.04
N GLU A 176 2.74 -1.02 25.39
CA GLU A 176 1.89 -1.74 26.33
C GLU A 176 1.95 -1.16 27.74
N ILE A 177 3.14 -0.76 28.22
CA ILE A 177 3.30 -0.10 29.52
C ILE A 177 2.62 1.27 29.52
N VAL A 178 2.90 2.09 28.51
CA VAL A 178 2.36 3.46 28.39
C VAL A 178 0.85 3.43 28.20
N SER A 179 0.35 2.52 27.37
CA SER A 179 -1.09 2.38 27.15
C SER A 179 -1.80 1.92 28.41
N SER A 180 -1.21 1.02 29.22
CA SER A 180 -1.83 0.47 30.44
C SER A 180 -1.89 1.43 31.63
N HIS A 181 -1.43 2.68 31.50
CA HIS A 181 -1.33 3.62 32.61
C HIS A 181 -2.10 4.91 32.32
N GLU A 182 -3.05 5.27 33.18
CA GLU A 182 -3.97 6.41 32.97
C GLU A 182 -3.25 7.74 32.71
N ALA A 183 -2.24 8.07 33.51
CA ALA A 183 -1.45 9.30 33.34
C ALA A 183 -0.63 9.35 32.04
N LEU A 184 -0.26 8.21 31.47
CA LEU A 184 0.63 8.13 30.29
C LEU A 184 -0.17 7.96 28.99
N ALA A 185 -1.26 7.19 29.03
CA ALA A 185 -2.06 6.83 27.85
C ALA A 185 -2.57 8.05 27.07
N THR A 186 -2.92 9.13 27.78
CA THR A 186 -3.40 10.38 27.15
C THR A 186 -2.39 10.99 26.18
N MET A 187 -1.08 10.70 26.34
CA MET A 187 -0.04 11.16 25.44
C MET A 187 -0.06 10.46 24.09
N LEU A 188 -0.61 9.24 24.00
CA LEU A 188 -0.70 8.48 22.75
C LEU A 188 -1.74 9.06 21.78
N ALA A 189 -2.69 9.86 22.28
CA ALA A 189 -3.68 10.57 21.47
C ALA A 189 -3.33 12.04 21.20
N MET A 190 -2.23 12.55 21.78
CA MET A 190 -1.86 13.95 21.60
C MET A 190 -0.96 14.12 20.37
N PRO A 191 -1.28 15.05 19.45
CA PRO A 191 -0.39 15.44 18.38
C PRO A 191 0.94 15.96 18.94
N SER A 192 2.03 15.68 18.22
CA SER A 192 3.35 16.23 18.54
C SER A 192 3.64 17.44 17.65
N MET A 193 4.31 18.46 18.17
CA MET A 193 4.73 19.61 17.35
C MET A 193 6.14 19.33 16.83
N GLN A 194 6.30 19.22 15.51
CA GLN A 194 7.59 19.03 14.88
C GLN A 194 8.01 20.27 14.08
N PRO A 195 9.31 20.64 14.09
CA PRO A 195 9.81 21.71 13.24
C PRO A 195 9.69 21.32 11.76
N SER A 196 8.93 22.08 10.98
CA SER A 196 8.66 21.84 9.55
C SER A 196 9.54 22.70 8.64
N LYS A 197 9.76 23.97 9.02
CA LYS A 197 10.63 24.88 8.26
C LYS A 197 11.55 25.66 9.17
N ILE A 198 12.82 25.69 8.79
CA ILE A 198 13.86 26.48 9.45
C ILE A 198 14.31 27.53 8.43
N GLY A 199 14.19 28.80 8.79
CA GLY A 199 14.55 29.93 7.92
C GLY A 199 15.29 31.02 8.69
N PRO A 200 15.93 31.96 7.97
CA PRO A 200 16.50 33.14 8.60
C PRO A 200 15.39 33.90 9.32
N GLY A 201 15.62 34.24 10.58
CA GLY A 201 14.71 35.08 11.34
C GLY A 201 14.80 36.56 10.93
N PRO A 202 14.04 37.43 11.60
CA PRO A 202 14.00 38.86 11.28
C PRO A 202 15.36 39.56 11.44
N ASP A 203 16.24 39.04 12.30
CA ASP A 203 17.60 39.55 12.51
C ASP A 203 18.65 38.58 11.96
N ALA A 204 19.82 39.09 11.54
CA ALA A 204 20.91 38.33 10.94
C ALA A 204 21.50 37.20 11.82
N GLN A 205 21.16 37.15 13.11
CA GLN A 205 21.57 36.10 14.07
C GLN A 205 20.40 35.22 14.56
N SER A 206 19.18 35.48 14.09
CA SER A 206 17.98 34.77 14.55
C SER A 206 17.57 33.69 13.56
N VAL A 207 16.95 32.62 14.06
CA VAL A 207 16.39 31.52 13.25
C VAL A 207 14.90 31.45 13.52
N SER A 208 14.10 31.51 12.45
CA SER A 208 12.67 31.27 12.51
C SER A 208 12.39 29.78 12.30
N ILE A 209 11.70 29.16 13.26
CA ILE A 209 11.29 27.75 13.19
C ILE A 209 9.77 27.70 13.14
N VAL A 210 9.21 27.22 12.03
CA VAL A 210 7.79 26.96 11.89
C VAL A 210 7.53 25.54 12.37
N TYR A 211 6.66 25.39 13.37
CA TYR A 211 6.22 24.08 13.86
C TYR A 211 4.90 23.69 13.20
N GLU A 212 4.80 22.44 12.77
CA GLU A 212 3.56 21.83 12.30
C GLU A 212 3.17 20.69 13.24
N GLY A 213 1.86 20.49 13.41
CA GLY A 213 1.33 19.38 14.18
C GLY A 213 1.50 18.07 13.40
N SER A 214 2.11 17.08 14.03
CA SER A 214 2.18 15.72 13.53
C SER A 214 1.12 14.85 14.17
N ALA A 215 0.66 13.83 13.42
CA ALA A 215 -0.25 12.82 13.93
C ALA A 215 0.26 12.20 15.24
N SER A 216 -0.68 11.82 16.10
CA SER A 216 -0.39 11.18 17.39
C SER A 216 0.11 9.72 17.19
N PRO A 217 0.80 9.13 18.18
CA PRO A 217 1.19 7.71 18.11
C PRO A 217 0.03 6.78 17.77
N ARG A 218 -1.17 7.01 18.33
CA ARG A 218 -2.36 6.19 18.05
C ARG A 218 -2.83 6.34 16.61
N GLU A 219 -2.79 7.54 16.05
CA GLU A 219 -3.13 7.79 14.64
C GLU A 219 -2.12 7.13 13.70
N LEU A 220 -0.82 7.23 14.00
CA LEU A 220 0.25 6.61 13.21
C LEU A 220 0.19 5.09 13.24
N LEU A 221 -0.23 4.51 14.37
CA LEU A 221 -0.41 3.06 14.53
C LEU A 221 -1.49 2.47 13.59
N GLU A 222 -2.47 3.27 13.16
CA GLU A 222 -3.63 2.76 12.41
C GLU A 222 -3.24 2.09 11.10
N ASN A 223 -2.30 2.66 10.35
CA ASN A 223 -1.87 2.07 9.08
C ASN A 223 -1.28 0.67 9.30
N VAL A 224 -0.45 0.51 10.34
CA VAL A 224 0.13 -0.79 10.70
C VAL A 224 -0.95 -1.76 11.17
N VAL A 225 -1.95 -1.29 11.92
CA VAL A 225 -3.11 -2.09 12.36
C VAL A 225 -3.90 -2.61 11.15
N ILE A 226 -4.18 -1.77 10.17
CA ILE A 226 -4.84 -2.17 8.92
C ILE A 226 -4.06 -3.28 8.21
N GLN A 227 -2.73 -3.11 8.08
CA GLN A 227 -1.87 -4.11 7.47
C GLN A 227 -1.85 -5.41 8.27
N ALA A 228 -1.79 -5.34 9.60
CA ALA A 228 -1.81 -6.50 10.50
C ALA A 228 -3.13 -7.27 10.40
N THR A 229 -4.27 -6.58 10.38
CA THR A 229 -5.59 -7.21 10.17
C THR A 229 -5.65 -7.93 8.83
N ALA A 230 -5.11 -7.32 7.77
CA ALA A 230 -5.09 -7.92 6.44
C ALA A 230 -4.16 -9.15 6.37
N ALA A 231 -2.99 -9.07 7.02
CA ALA A 231 -2.05 -10.18 7.12
C ALA A 231 -2.67 -11.37 7.86
N LEU A 232 -3.40 -11.13 8.96
CA LEU A 232 -4.06 -12.19 9.73
C LEU A 232 -5.08 -12.97 8.90
N LYS A 233 -5.79 -12.34 7.95
CA LYS A 233 -6.68 -13.04 7.02
C LYS A 233 -5.93 -13.93 6.01
N GLY A 234 -4.71 -13.55 5.65
CA GLY A 234 -3.86 -14.32 4.74
C GLY A 234 -3.15 -15.51 5.41
N LEU A 235 -2.97 -15.46 6.73
CA LEU A 235 -2.28 -16.49 7.48
C LEU A 235 -3.20 -17.67 7.78
N SER A 236 -2.84 -18.85 7.28
CA SER A 236 -3.29 -20.10 7.89
C SER A 236 -2.44 -20.34 9.14
N VAL A 237 -3.10 -20.44 10.29
CA VAL A 237 -2.44 -20.81 11.54
C VAL A 237 -3.10 -22.07 12.06
N ASN A 238 -2.57 -23.22 11.65
CA ASN A 238 -2.85 -24.46 12.36
C ASN A 238 -2.28 -24.34 13.78
N THR A 239 -3.10 -24.69 14.77
CA THR A 239 -2.73 -24.70 16.18
C THR A 239 -1.66 -25.74 16.50
N GLU A 240 -1.58 -26.79 15.68
CA GLU A 240 -0.66 -27.91 15.88
C GLU A 240 0.63 -27.73 15.08
N LYS A 241 1.74 -28.02 15.75
CA LYS A 241 3.07 -28.00 15.13
C LYS A 241 3.18 -29.19 14.17
N PRO A 242 3.59 -28.99 12.91
CA PRO A 242 3.80 -30.11 11.98
C PRO A 242 4.93 -31.01 12.48
N GLU A 243 4.77 -32.33 12.33
CA GLU A 243 5.69 -33.34 12.89
C GLU A 243 7.02 -33.46 12.13
N ASP A 244 7.08 -33.12 10.83
CA ASP A 244 8.28 -33.34 9.99
C ASP A 244 8.67 -32.15 9.08
N THR A 245 7.85 -31.84 8.07
CA THR A 245 8.18 -30.86 7.01
C THR A 245 7.42 -29.55 7.21
N GLY A 246 8.12 -28.42 7.17
CA GLY A 246 7.49 -27.09 7.27
C GLY A 246 7.58 -26.40 8.65
N GLU A 247 8.35 -26.94 9.61
CA GLU A 247 8.49 -26.35 10.94
C GLU A 247 9.02 -24.91 10.91
N THR A 248 9.98 -24.61 10.04
CA THR A 248 10.57 -23.26 9.90
C THR A 248 9.53 -22.25 9.46
N GLU A 249 8.68 -22.63 8.50
CA GLU A 249 7.65 -21.77 7.93
C GLU A 249 6.47 -21.64 8.87
N TRP A 250 6.08 -22.72 9.55
CA TRP A 250 5.12 -22.65 10.64
C TRP A 250 5.60 -21.69 11.74
N LYS A 251 6.86 -21.78 12.18
CA LYS A 251 7.44 -20.84 13.18
C LYS A 251 7.39 -19.40 12.68
N THR A 252 7.67 -19.17 11.40
CA THR A 252 7.65 -17.83 10.80
C THR A 252 6.22 -17.28 10.74
N ASN A 253 5.24 -18.10 10.32
CA ASN A 253 3.83 -17.73 10.30
C ASN A 253 3.33 -17.44 11.72
N ARG A 254 3.70 -18.29 12.68
CA ARG A 254 3.33 -18.11 14.08
C ARG A 254 3.92 -16.83 14.66
N ALA A 255 5.19 -16.53 14.39
CA ALA A 255 5.82 -15.31 14.85
C ALA A 255 5.14 -14.05 14.26
N LEU A 256 4.78 -14.06 12.98
CA LEU A 256 4.05 -12.95 12.36
C LEU A 256 2.62 -12.84 12.91
N TYR A 257 1.93 -13.96 13.12
CA TYR A 257 0.61 -13.99 13.73
C TYR A 257 0.61 -13.39 15.13
N ASP A 258 1.52 -13.86 16.01
CA ASP A 258 1.64 -13.39 17.38
C ASP A 258 2.00 -11.88 17.41
N PHE A 259 2.84 -11.43 16.46
CA PHE A 259 3.15 -10.00 16.29
C PHE A 259 1.93 -9.17 15.88
N CYS A 260 1.14 -9.64 14.90
CA CYS A 260 -0.08 -8.95 14.47
C CYS A 260 -1.14 -8.90 15.58
N GLN A 261 -1.33 -10.00 16.32
CA GLN A 261 -2.24 -10.05 17.46
C GLN A 261 -1.82 -9.07 18.56
N ARG A 262 -0.51 -8.96 18.81
CA ARG A 262 0.04 -8.00 19.76
C ARG A 262 -0.27 -6.55 19.37
N LEU A 263 -0.14 -6.21 18.09
CA LEU A 263 -0.50 -4.89 17.55
C LEU A 263 -1.98 -4.56 17.77
N LEU A 264 -2.89 -5.50 17.44
CA LEU A 264 -4.33 -5.30 17.63
C LEU A 264 -4.70 -5.10 19.09
N LYS A 265 -4.10 -5.91 19.98
CA LYS A 265 -4.28 -5.79 21.43
C LYS A 265 -3.76 -4.46 21.97
N ALA A 266 -2.60 -4.00 21.50
CA ALA A 266 -2.07 -2.69 21.87
C ALA A 266 -3.05 -1.57 21.45
N ARG A 267 -3.59 -1.64 20.24
CA ARG A 267 -4.62 -0.71 19.76
C ARG A 267 -5.88 -0.72 20.63
N ASP A 268 -6.41 -1.91 20.98
CA ASP A 268 -7.61 -2.01 21.84
C ASP A 268 -7.38 -1.40 23.22
N ASN A 269 -6.23 -1.71 23.83
CA ASN A 269 -5.88 -1.18 25.15
C ASN A 269 -5.80 0.35 25.13
N ILE A 270 -5.19 0.92 24.07
CA ILE A 270 -5.12 2.38 23.90
C ILE A 270 -6.52 2.97 23.77
N ASP A 271 -7.36 2.42 22.89
CA ASP A 271 -8.72 2.95 22.65
C ASP A 271 -9.59 2.85 23.92
N GLN A 272 -9.53 1.74 24.64
CA GLN A 272 -10.26 1.55 25.90
C GLN A 272 -9.84 2.56 26.99
N LEU A 273 -8.54 2.83 27.12
CA LEU A 273 -8.03 3.77 28.12
C LEU A 273 -8.21 5.23 27.72
N LEU A 274 -8.20 5.54 26.42
CA LEU A 274 -8.61 6.86 25.94
C LEU A 274 -10.10 7.09 26.19
N ALA A 275 -10.94 6.08 26.02
CA ALA A 275 -12.37 6.19 26.32
C ALA A 275 -12.61 6.47 27.81
N SER A 276 -11.87 5.80 28.71
CA SER A 276 -12.01 6.04 30.16
C SER A 276 -11.48 7.42 30.61
N THR A 277 -10.42 7.93 29.97
CA THR A 277 -9.75 9.17 30.39
C THR A 277 -10.23 10.43 29.67
N LYS A 278 -10.57 10.33 28.38
CA LYS A 278 -11.01 11.45 27.51
C LYS A 278 -12.49 11.39 27.14
N GLY A 279 -13.16 10.27 27.41
CA GLY A 279 -14.56 10.03 27.05
C GLY A 279 -14.73 9.34 25.70
N GLN A 280 -15.81 8.57 25.57
CA GLN A 280 -16.11 7.78 24.37
C GLN A 280 -16.26 8.65 23.11
N GLU A 281 -16.93 9.81 23.22
CA GLU A 281 -17.12 10.73 22.09
C GLU A 281 -15.80 11.25 21.50
N PHE A 282 -14.75 11.40 22.32
CA PHE A 282 -13.44 11.79 21.83
C PHE A 282 -12.83 10.68 20.96
N VAL A 283 -12.92 9.43 21.44
CA VAL A 283 -12.40 8.26 20.74
C VAL A 283 -13.16 8.03 19.44
N ASP A 284 -14.48 8.13 19.44
CA ASP A 284 -15.30 7.94 18.24
C ASP A 284 -14.92 8.95 17.14
N ARG A 285 -14.80 10.24 17.49
CA ARG A 285 -14.33 11.28 16.56
C ARG A 285 -12.91 11.03 16.05
N MET A 286 -12.01 10.56 16.91
CA MET A 286 -10.66 10.20 16.51
C MET A 286 -10.70 9.06 15.50
N ILE A 287 -11.37 7.94 15.81
CA ILE A 287 -11.48 6.78 14.91
C ILE A 287 -12.18 7.14 13.61
N GLU A 288 -13.15 8.04 13.60
CA GLU A 288 -13.80 8.56 12.38
C GLU A 288 -12.84 9.34 11.46
N SER A 289 -11.84 10.01 12.05
CA SER A 289 -10.81 10.75 11.31
C SER A 289 -9.72 9.84 10.72
N LEU A 290 -9.57 8.62 11.26
CA LEU A 290 -8.54 7.67 10.85
C LEU A 290 -8.80 7.11 9.43
N PRO A 291 -7.74 6.68 8.72
CA PRO A 291 -7.90 5.90 7.49
C PRO A 291 -8.74 4.65 7.78
N ARG A 292 -9.76 4.38 6.94
CA ARG A 292 -10.56 3.16 7.00
C ARG A 292 -10.67 2.55 5.61
N LEU A 293 -10.66 1.22 5.55
CA LEU A 293 -10.92 0.45 4.33
C LEU A 293 -12.31 -0.20 4.43
N GLY A 294 -13.03 -0.24 3.31
CA GLY A 294 -14.29 -1.00 3.19
C GLY A 294 -15.50 -0.39 3.91
N ALA A 295 -15.68 0.93 3.88
CA ALA A 295 -16.90 1.56 4.40
C ALA A 295 -18.01 1.62 3.33
N PRO A 296 -19.21 1.07 3.57
CA PRO A 296 -20.39 1.31 2.76
C PRO A 296 -21.00 2.66 3.16
N ASP A 297 -20.26 3.75 2.97
CA ASP A 297 -20.91 5.07 2.99
C ASP A 297 -21.59 5.25 1.64
N GLY A 298 -22.93 5.31 1.66
CA GLY A 298 -23.75 5.65 0.50
C GLY A 298 -23.10 6.79 -0.27
N GLY A 299 -22.96 6.60 -1.59
CA GLY A 299 -22.18 7.45 -2.48
C GLY A 299 -22.34 8.93 -2.19
N ILE A 300 -21.28 9.72 -2.42
CA ILE A 300 -21.23 11.14 -2.04
C ILE A 300 -22.46 11.86 -2.60
N THR A 301 -23.46 12.12 -1.74
CA THR A 301 -24.83 12.50 -2.16
C THR A 301 -24.91 13.89 -2.79
N THR A 302 -23.87 14.70 -2.60
CA THR A 302 -23.72 15.99 -3.27
C THR A 302 -22.25 16.16 -3.64
N VAL A 303 -21.95 16.48 -4.91
CA VAL A 303 -20.61 16.97 -5.28
C VAL A 303 -20.50 18.34 -4.61
N PRO A 304 -19.78 18.50 -3.50
CA PRO A 304 -19.60 19.80 -2.87
C PRO A 304 -18.90 20.71 -3.87
N ASN A 305 -19.12 22.04 -3.78
CA ASN A 305 -18.40 23.09 -4.53
C ASN A 305 -16.87 23.15 -4.22
N GLY A 306 -16.23 22.03 -3.87
CA GLY A 306 -14.82 21.89 -3.55
C GLY A 306 -14.01 21.28 -4.70
N ASP A 307 -12.72 21.04 -4.44
CA ASP A 307 -11.81 20.40 -5.37
C ASP A 307 -12.21 18.92 -5.60
N VAL A 308 -12.91 18.67 -6.70
CA VAL A 308 -13.40 17.33 -7.11
C VAL A 308 -12.26 16.31 -7.13
N LYS A 309 -11.02 16.72 -7.45
CA LYS A 309 -9.86 15.80 -7.45
C LYS A 309 -9.51 15.33 -6.05
N ALA A 310 -9.52 16.24 -5.07
CA ALA A 310 -9.27 15.91 -3.67
C ALA A 310 -10.38 14.99 -3.11
N ILE A 311 -11.63 15.25 -3.50
CA ILE A 311 -12.79 14.43 -3.13
C ILE A 311 -12.66 13.02 -3.69
N TYR A 312 -12.37 12.91 -4.99
CA TYR A 312 -12.14 11.63 -5.65
C TYR A 312 -10.99 10.86 -5.00
N LYS A 313 -9.86 11.54 -4.73
CA LYS A 313 -8.70 10.90 -4.06
C LYS A 313 -9.07 10.37 -2.67
N LYS A 314 -9.79 11.16 -1.87
CA LYS A 314 -10.26 10.75 -0.54
C LYS A 314 -11.19 9.54 -0.62
N TRP A 315 -12.15 9.58 -1.55
CA TRP A 315 -13.08 8.48 -1.79
C TRP A 315 -12.35 7.21 -2.26
N ALA A 316 -11.56 7.31 -3.33
CA ALA A 316 -10.82 6.19 -3.91
C ALA A 316 -9.87 5.56 -2.88
N THR A 317 -9.21 6.37 -2.03
CA THR A 317 -8.33 5.86 -0.96
C THR A 317 -9.08 4.97 0.04
N ARG A 318 -10.36 5.24 0.30
CA ARG A 318 -11.20 4.46 1.24
C ARG A 318 -11.71 3.15 0.64
N VAL A 319 -12.08 3.16 -0.64
CA VAL A 319 -12.71 2.00 -1.30
C VAL A 319 -11.75 1.17 -2.17
N ARG A 320 -10.47 1.57 -2.28
CA ARG A 320 -9.45 0.88 -3.09
C ARG A 320 -9.20 -0.58 -2.70
N PHE A 321 -9.56 -0.99 -1.49
CA PHE A 321 -9.39 -2.36 -1.02
C PHE A 321 -10.60 -2.76 -0.16
N GLU A 322 -11.16 -3.92 -0.45
CA GLU A 322 -12.29 -4.49 0.30
C GLU A 322 -12.29 -6.02 0.22
N TYR A 323 -12.79 -6.66 1.28
CA TYR A 323 -13.10 -8.09 1.29
C TYR A 323 -14.58 -8.28 0.98
N CYS A 324 -14.91 -9.15 0.03
CA CYS A 324 -16.29 -9.42 -0.35
C CYS A 324 -16.43 -10.85 -0.90
N SER A 325 -17.59 -11.48 -0.75
CA SER A 325 -17.81 -12.79 -1.37
C SER A 325 -17.79 -12.69 -2.89
N LEU A 326 -16.95 -13.51 -3.53
CA LEU A 326 -16.88 -13.68 -4.98
C LEU A 326 -17.63 -14.93 -5.47
N ARG A 327 -18.43 -15.55 -4.60
CA ARG A 327 -19.24 -16.72 -4.93
C ARG A 327 -20.42 -16.35 -5.82
N ASP A 328 -20.83 -17.28 -6.68
CA ASP A 328 -22.07 -17.14 -7.44
C ASP A 328 -23.27 -17.29 -6.50
N PRO A 329 -24.15 -16.28 -6.40
CA PRO A 329 -25.36 -16.37 -5.57
C PRO A 329 -26.28 -17.55 -5.93
N ASN A 330 -26.22 -18.03 -7.17
CA ASN A 330 -27.04 -19.14 -7.66
C ASN A 330 -26.33 -20.50 -7.58
N ALA A 331 -25.01 -20.50 -7.33
CA ALA A 331 -24.18 -21.69 -7.26
C ALA A 331 -23.11 -21.51 -6.19
N GLU A 332 -23.47 -21.71 -4.93
CA GLU A 332 -22.61 -21.42 -3.76
C GLU A 332 -21.20 -22.03 -3.85
N THR A 333 -21.02 -23.15 -4.56
CA THR A 333 -19.71 -23.82 -4.71
C THR A 333 -18.84 -23.26 -5.82
N GLN A 334 -19.35 -22.35 -6.64
CA GLN A 334 -18.65 -21.72 -7.76
C GLN A 334 -18.32 -20.27 -7.44
N PHE A 335 -17.13 -19.84 -7.84
CA PHE A 335 -16.73 -18.45 -7.80
C PHE A 335 -16.99 -17.80 -9.16
N LEU A 336 -17.46 -16.55 -9.15
CA LEU A 336 -17.58 -15.68 -10.33
C LEU A 336 -16.19 -15.22 -10.78
N HIS A 337 -15.32 -16.17 -11.13
CA HIS A 337 -13.90 -15.92 -11.35
C HIS A 337 -13.34 -16.85 -12.43
N ALA A 338 -12.47 -16.31 -13.30
CA ALA A 338 -11.85 -17.02 -14.41
C ALA A 338 -11.03 -18.26 -14.01
N PHE A 339 -10.58 -18.29 -12.74
CA PHE A 339 -9.76 -19.36 -12.18
C PHE A 339 -10.52 -20.25 -11.18
N ASN A 340 -11.86 -20.31 -11.27
CA ASN A 340 -12.69 -21.12 -10.38
C ASN A 340 -12.21 -22.59 -10.30
N GLU A 341 -11.95 -23.23 -11.44
CA GLU A 341 -11.51 -24.63 -11.48
C GLU A 341 -10.18 -24.86 -10.75
N GLN A 342 -9.22 -23.94 -10.92
CA GLN A 342 -7.93 -23.99 -10.23
C GLN A 342 -8.10 -23.76 -8.72
N ALA A 343 -8.98 -22.84 -8.33
CA ALA A 343 -9.25 -22.54 -6.93
C ALA A 343 -9.97 -23.69 -6.21
N GLN A 344 -10.88 -24.39 -6.89
CA GLN A 344 -11.58 -25.57 -6.37
C GLN A 344 -10.59 -26.72 -6.06
N LYS A 345 -9.53 -26.88 -6.86
CA LYS A 345 -8.49 -27.90 -6.62
C LYS A 345 -7.67 -27.67 -5.34
N LEU A 346 -7.67 -26.46 -4.80
CA LEU A 346 -6.91 -26.11 -3.59
C LEU A 346 -7.78 -26.05 -2.32
N VAL A 347 -9.08 -26.33 -2.43
CA VAL A 347 -9.98 -26.32 -1.27
C VAL A 347 -9.50 -27.35 -0.23
N GLY A 348 -9.36 -26.92 1.02
CA GLY A 348 -8.93 -27.77 2.14
C GLY A 348 -7.42 -28.03 2.23
N MET A 349 -6.61 -27.47 1.33
CA MET A 349 -5.15 -27.57 1.42
C MET A 349 -4.57 -26.44 2.27
N ASP A 350 -3.85 -26.78 3.34
CA ASP A 350 -3.04 -25.82 4.10
C ASP A 350 -1.59 -25.84 3.61
N ILE A 351 -1.08 -24.67 3.20
CA ILE A 351 0.25 -24.52 2.61
C ILE A 351 0.94 -23.32 3.29
N PRO A 352 1.66 -23.53 4.41
CA PRO A 352 2.16 -22.43 5.25
C PRO A 352 3.02 -21.39 4.51
N ARG A 353 3.93 -21.83 3.62
CA ARG A 353 4.76 -20.94 2.78
C ARG A 353 3.94 -19.98 1.93
N ARG A 354 2.87 -20.51 1.33
CA ARG A 354 1.96 -19.76 0.47
C ARG A 354 1.14 -18.78 1.30
N SER A 355 0.56 -19.24 2.41
CA SER A 355 -0.23 -18.39 3.31
C SER A 355 0.58 -17.21 3.83
N LEU A 356 1.86 -17.45 4.18
CA LEU A 356 2.77 -16.36 4.56
C LEU A 356 2.90 -15.33 3.44
N ALA A 357 3.12 -15.78 2.21
CA ALA A 357 3.26 -14.88 1.08
C ALA A 357 1.98 -14.07 0.83
N ILE A 358 0.81 -14.72 0.88
CA ILE A 358 -0.48 -14.05 0.72
C ILE A 358 -0.68 -13.00 1.84
N ALA A 359 -0.36 -13.34 3.09
CA ALA A 359 -0.43 -12.39 4.20
C ALA A 359 0.43 -11.14 3.96
N LYS A 360 1.64 -11.32 3.43
CA LYS A 360 2.53 -10.22 3.06
C LYS A 360 1.95 -9.37 1.92
N GLU A 361 1.35 -9.99 0.90
CA GLU A 361 0.69 -9.27 -0.19
C GLU A 361 -0.48 -8.42 0.31
N LEU A 362 -1.37 -8.99 1.12
CA LEU A 362 -2.54 -8.28 1.64
C LEU A 362 -2.14 -7.09 2.52
N ALA A 363 -1.10 -7.25 3.34
CA ALA A 363 -0.52 -6.14 4.12
C ALA A 363 -0.04 -5.00 3.22
N ILE A 364 0.65 -5.31 2.12
CA ILE A 364 1.15 -4.27 1.20
C ILE A 364 -0.01 -3.61 0.43
N LEU A 365 -0.94 -4.40 -0.10
CA LEU A 365 -2.00 -3.94 -1.00
C LEU A 365 -3.03 -3.04 -0.31
N THR A 366 -3.31 -3.26 0.97
CA THR A 366 -4.27 -2.43 1.72
C THR A 366 -3.88 -0.95 1.82
N THR A 367 -2.59 -0.65 1.80
CA THR A 367 -2.07 0.71 2.06
C THR A 367 -1.39 1.36 0.85
N ASN A 368 -0.86 0.57 -0.08
CA ASN A 368 0.03 1.07 -1.15
C ASN A 368 -0.59 1.10 -2.56
N LEU A 369 -1.88 0.74 -2.72
CA LEU A 369 -2.55 0.83 -4.02
C LEU A 369 -2.74 2.31 -4.46
N PRO A 370 -2.43 2.67 -5.72
CA PRO A 370 -2.67 4.00 -6.26
C PRO A 370 -4.14 4.39 -6.21
N ALA A 371 -4.42 5.60 -5.72
CA ALA A 371 -5.77 6.16 -5.61
C ALA A 371 -5.79 7.64 -6.02
N GLU A 372 -5.19 7.97 -7.16
CA GLU A 372 -5.06 9.33 -7.65
C GLU A 372 -6.12 9.67 -8.71
N TRP A 373 -6.37 10.96 -8.95
CA TRP A 373 -7.30 11.41 -9.98
C TRP A 373 -6.91 10.89 -11.38
N ASP A 374 -5.62 10.85 -11.70
CA ASP A 374 -5.17 10.48 -13.05
C ASP A 374 -5.17 8.97 -13.29
N THR A 375 -5.12 8.15 -12.22
CA THR A 375 -5.27 6.69 -12.28
C THR A 375 -5.47 6.12 -10.88
N SER A 376 -6.25 5.04 -10.78
CA SER A 376 -6.56 4.37 -9.52
C SER A 376 -6.62 2.87 -9.72
N ILE A 377 -6.32 2.10 -8.67
CA ILE A 377 -6.47 0.65 -8.64
C ILE A 377 -7.38 0.29 -7.47
N PHE A 378 -8.44 -0.47 -7.76
CA PHE A 378 -9.36 -1.01 -6.76
C PHE A 378 -9.22 -2.53 -6.73
N LEU A 379 -9.18 -3.10 -5.53
CA LEU A 379 -8.95 -4.51 -5.29
C LEU A 379 -10.08 -5.09 -4.44
N ARG A 380 -10.57 -6.26 -4.84
CA ARG A 380 -11.63 -7.00 -4.17
C ARG A 380 -11.11 -8.41 -3.93
N VAL A 381 -11.02 -8.80 -2.68
CA VAL A 381 -10.46 -10.09 -2.25
C VAL A 381 -11.61 -10.91 -1.70
N ASP A 382 -11.69 -12.19 -2.09
CA ASP A 382 -12.70 -13.08 -1.51
C ASP A 382 -12.51 -13.17 0.02
N ASP A 383 -13.61 -13.13 0.76
CA ASP A 383 -13.61 -13.08 2.22
C ASP A 383 -13.16 -14.40 2.87
N GLU A 384 -13.40 -15.53 2.20
CA GLU A 384 -12.95 -16.86 2.64
C GLU A 384 -11.69 -17.33 1.89
N ARG A 385 -11.60 -17.01 0.60
CA ARG A 385 -10.54 -17.45 -0.33
C ARG A 385 -9.69 -16.28 -0.77
N VAL A 386 -8.84 -15.82 0.15
CA VAL A 386 -7.91 -14.70 -0.07
C VAL A 386 -6.92 -14.85 -1.25
N ASP A 387 -6.87 -16.02 -1.86
CA ASP A 387 -6.15 -16.33 -3.09
C ASP A 387 -6.91 -16.02 -4.39
N LEU A 388 -8.19 -15.68 -4.29
CA LEU A 388 -9.05 -15.17 -5.35
C LEU A 388 -9.20 -13.66 -5.22
N ILE A 389 -8.74 -12.95 -6.24
CA ILE A 389 -8.64 -11.49 -6.21
C ILE A 389 -9.16 -10.94 -7.53
N LYS A 390 -10.01 -9.93 -7.46
CA LYS A 390 -10.38 -9.10 -8.61
C LYS A 390 -9.74 -7.73 -8.49
N ALA A 391 -9.19 -7.23 -9.58
CA ALA A 391 -8.63 -5.88 -9.68
C ALA A 391 -9.37 -5.07 -10.75
N MET A 392 -9.68 -3.82 -10.43
CA MET A 392 -10.10 -2.81 -11.40
C MET A 392 -9.01 -1.76 -11.50
N ILE A 393 -8.43 -1.59 -12.70
CA ILE A 393 -7.46 -0.55 -12.99
C ILE A 393 -8.14 0.51 -13.85
N VAL A 394 -8.15 1.74 -13.37
CA VAL A 394 -8.59 2.90 -14.14
C VAL A 394 -7.47 3.30 -15.10
N GLY A 395 -7.78 3.34 -16.39
CA GLY A 395 -6.83 3.69 -17.44
C GLY A 395 -6.15 5.03 -17.17
N PRO A 396 -4.80 5.11 -17.29
CA PRO A 396 -4.06 6.33 -16.97
C PRO A 396 -4.41 7.50 -17.88
N LYS A 397 -4.31 8.71 -17.33
CA LYS A 397 -4.40 9.96 -18.08
C LYS A 397 -3.41 10.02 -19.25
N ASP A 398 -3.79 10.70 -20.32
CA ASP A 398 -2.97 10.93 -21.53
C ASP A 398 -2.68 9.63 -22.31
N THR A 399 -3.53 8.61 -22.13
CA THR A 399 -3.46 7.33 -22.86
C THR A 399 -4.79 7.05 -23.56
N PRO A 400 -4.85 6.18 -24.59
CA PRO A 400 -6.12 5.78 -25.20
C PRO A 400 -7.02 4.93 -24.27
N TYR A 401 -6.57 4.67 -23.03
CA TYR A 401 -7.29 3.96 -21.98
C TYR A 401 -7.93 4.89 -20.94
N GLU A 402 -7.57 6.18 -20.96
CA GLU A 402 -7.91 7.16 -19.92
C GLU A 402 -9.37 7.07 -19.45
N ASN A 403 -9.57 7.00 -18.13
CA ASN A 403 -10.88 6.89 -17.45
C ASN A 403 -11.70 5.62 -17.77
N GLY A 404 -11.19 4.69 -18.57
CA GLY A 404 -11.79 3.37 -18.73
C GLY A 404 -11.52 2.48 -17.51
N CYS A 405 -12.50 1.69 -17.09
CA CYS A 405 -12.36 0.72 -16.01
C CYS A 405 -12.02 -0.67 -16.58
N PHE A 406 -10.81 -1.16 -16.32
CA PHE A 406 -10.33 -2.47 -16.80
C PHE A 406 -10.30 -3.48 -15.66
N ILE A 407 -11.03 -4.59 -15.82
CA ILE A 407 -11.19 -5.63 -14.81
C ILE A 407 -10.25 -6.80 -15.09
N PHE A 408 -9.63 -7.30 -14.03
CA PHE A 408 -8.72 -8.44 -14.04
C PHE A 408 -9.07 -9.41 -12.93
N ASP A 409 -9.16 -10.68 -13.30
CA ASP A 409 -9.22 -11.80 -12.37
C ASP A 409 -7.80 -12.26 -12.08
N ILE A 410 -7.49 -12.47 -10.80
CA ILE A 410 -6.15 -12.77 -10.29
C ILE A 410 -6.26 -13.97 -9.34
N PHE A 411 -5.43 -14.98 -9.58
CA PHE A 411 -5.37 -16.17 -8.74
C PHE A 411 -3.94 -16.43 -8.26
N LEU A 412 -3.82 -16.71 -6.96
CA LEU A 412 -2.54 -17.04 -6.32
C LEU A 412 -2.42 -18.57 -6.26
N PRO A 413 -1.63 -19.22 -7.15
CA PRO A 413 -1.60 -20.68 -7.25
C PRO A 413 -1.01 -21.38 -6.02
N HIS A 414 -1.04 -22.71 -6.01
CA HIS A 414 -0.46 -23.55 -4.94
C HIS A 414 1.00 -23.20 -4.64
N SER A 415 1.80 -22.93 -5.68
CA SER A 415 3.21 -22.57 -5.59
C SER A 415 3.42 -21.05 -5.61
N TYR A 416 2.41 -20.24 -5.26
CA TYR A 416 2.55 -18.79 -5.23
C TYR A 416 3.72 -18.36 -4.34
N ASN A 417 4.40 -17.29 -4.75
CA ASN A 417 5.67 -16.79 -4.21
C ASN A 417 6.91 -17.60 -4.61
N GLN A 418 6.76 -18.83 -5.10
CA GLN A 418 7.78 -19.52 -5.90
C GLN A 418 7.53 -19.30 -7.40
N THR A 419 6.26 -19.22 -7.77
CA THR A 419 5.78 -18.89 -9.11
C THR A 419 4.90 -17.65 -9.07
N ASN A 420 4.72 -17.04 -10.25
CA ASN A 420 3.92 -15.84 -10.45
C ASN A 420 2.42 -16.07 -10.23
N PRO A 421 1.64 -15.01 -9.98
CA PRO A 421 0.19 -15.10 -10.00
C PRO A 421 -0.32 -15.40 -11.41
N LEU A 422 -1.53 -15.97 -11.49
CA LEU A 422 -2.27 -16.06 -12.76
C LEU A 422 -3.16 -14.82 -12.89
N VAL A 423 -3.14 -14.18 -14.05
CA VAL A 423 -3.92 -12.97 -14.31
C VAL A 423 -4.65 -13.12 -15.63
N LYS A 424 -5.95 -12.80 -15.64
CA LYS A 424 -6.78 -12.77 -16.84
C LYS A 424 -7.56 -11.45 -16.89
N SER A 425 -7.52 -10.77 -18.04
CA SER A 425 -8.37 -9.61 -18.28
C SER A 425 -9.79 -10.04 -18.61
N MET A 426 -10.75 -9.41 -17.95
CA MET A 426 -12.18 -9.66 -18.12
C MET A 426 -12.85 -8.59 -19.01
N THR A 427 -12.20 -7.43 -19.18
CA THR A 427 -12.64 -6.37 -20.09
C THR A 427 -12.18 -6.69 -21.52
N THR A 428 -12.96 -7.50 -22.23
CA THR A 428 -12.65 -7.93 -23.60
C THR A 428 -13.86 -7.83 -24.54
N ASN A 429 -14.96 -7.24 -24.08
CA ASN A 429 -16.26 -7.23 -24.78
C ASN A 429 -16.67 -8.61 -25.31
N GLY A 430 -16.62 -9.64 -24.45
CA GLY A 430 -16.98 -11.02 -24.81
C GLY A 430 -16.00 -11.68 -25.78
N GLY A 431 -14.71 -11.35 -25.70
CA GLY A 431 -13.69 -11.95 -26.56
C GLY A 431 -13.41 -11.20 -27.86
N LEU A 432 -14.00 -10.02 -28.06
CA LEU A 432 -13.94 -9.28 -29.32
C LEU A 432 -12.81 -8.23 -29.34
N TYR A 433 -12.46 -7.66 -28.20
CA TYR A 433 -11.57 -6.50 -28.13
C TYR A 433 -10.18 -6.87 -27.63
N ARG A 434 -9.20 -6.66 -28.51
CA ARG A 434 -7.78 -6.68 -28.16
C ARG A 434 -7.32 -5.25 -27.90
N TYR A 435 -7.15 -4.90 -26.63
CA TYR A 435 -6.85 -3.54 -26.18
C TYR A 435 -5.38 -3.14 -26.33
N ASN A 436 -4.47 -4.10 -26.34
CA ASN A 436 -3.03 -3.88 -26.43
C ASN A 436 -2.36 -5.10 -27.10
N PRO A 437 -1.18 -4.97 -27.75
CA PRO A 437 -0.41 -6.13 -28.17
C PRO A 437 -0.19 -7.16 -27.04
N ASN A 438 -0.09 -6.69 -25.79
CA ASN A 438 0.05 -7.49 -24.58
C ASN A 438 -1.26 -7.76 -23.82
N LEU A 439 -2.42 -7.34 -24.34
CA LEU A 439 -3.74 -7.55 -23.72
C LEU A 439 -4.71 -8.12 -24.75
N TYR A 440 -4.76 -9.45 -24.81
CA TYR A 440 -5.40 -10.22 -25.86
C TYR A 440 -6.92 -10.24 -25.71
N ALA A 441 -7.63 -10.51 -26.81
CA ALA A 441 -9.08 -10.59 -26.80
C ALA A 441 -9.62 -11.76 -25.95
N ASP A 442 -8.87 -12.85 -25.81
CA ASP A 442 -9.19 -13.98 -24.92
C ASP A 442 -8.93 -13.68 -23.42
N GLY A 443 -8.42 -12.49 -23.11
CA GLY A 443 -8.08 -12.04 -21.77
C GLY A 443 -6.65 -12.35 -21.35
N LYS A 444 -5.81 -12.96 -22.19
CA LYS A 444 -4.40 -13.22 -21.85
C LYS A 444 -3.64 -11.90 -21.66
N VAL A 445 -2.91 -11.82 -20.54
CA VAL A 445 -2.02 -10.70 -20.19
C VAL A 445 -0.57 -11.11 -20.40
N CYS A 446 0.16 -10.37 -21.23
CA CYS A 446 1.58 -10.59 -21.49
C CYS A 446 2.44 -9.65 -20.66
N LEU A 447 3.15 -10.20 -19.67
CA LEU A 447 4.09 -9.47 -18.84
C LEU A 447 5.22 -10.42 -18.41
N SER A 448 6.47 -9.94 -18.37
CA SER A 448 7.60 -10.80 -18.00
C SER A 448 7.49 -11.33 -16.57
N LEU A 449 6.98 -10.51 -15.63
CA LEU A 449 6.66 -10.91 -14.27
C LEU A 449 5.60 -12.03 -14.19
N LEU A 450 4.81 -12.24 -15.24
CA LEU A 450 3.83 -13.33 -15.34
C LEU A 450 4.35 -14.53 -16.13
N GLY A 451 5.62 -14.50 -16.55
CA GLY A 451 6.21 -15.54 -17.41
C GLY A 451 5.62 -15.62 -18.81
N THR A 452 4.80 -14.65 -19.22
CA THR A 452 4.07 -14.64 -20.50
C THR A 452 4.71 -13.73 -21.55
N TRP A 453 5.85 -13.11 -21.23
CA TRP A 453 6.60 -12.23 -22.10
C TRP A 453 8.10 -12.28 -21.83
N SER A 454 8.92 -11.89 -22.80
CA SER A 454 10.37 -11.80 -22.64
C SER A 454 10.78 -10.64 -21.71
N GLY A 455 11.72 -10.90 -20.80
CA GLY A 455 12.25 -9.89 -19.89
C GLY A 455 12.58 -10.49 -18.51
N PRO A 456 12.92 -9.65 -17.51
CA PRO A 456 13.08 -10.12 -16.13
C PRO A 456 11.80 -10.80 -15.66
N GLY A 457 11.93 -12.08 -15.30
CA GLY A 457 10.81 -12.90 -14.85
C GLY A 457 10.44 -12.65 -13.39
N TRP A 458 9.46 -13.41 -12.92
CA TRP A 458 9.12 -13.47 -11.49
C TRP A 458 10.32 -13.94 -10.65
N ILE A 459 10.62 -13.24 -9.57
CA ILE A 459 11.67 -13.60 -8.63
C ILE A 459 11.01 -14.11 -7.34
N SER A 460 11.22 -15.39 -7.06
CA SER A 460 10.72 -16.07 -5.86
C SER A 460 11.05 -15.29 -4.59
N GLY A 461 10.05 -15.05 -3.73
CA GLY A 461 10.23 -14.35 -2.46
C GLY A 461 10.43 -12.83 -2.53
N LYS A 462 10.53 -12.24 -3.74
CA LYS A 462 10.83 -10.80 -3.91
C LYS A 462 9.82 -10.06 -4.77
N SER A 463 9.34 -10.68 -5.85
CA SER A 463 8.31 -10.08 -6.69
C SER A 463 6.99 -10.02 -5.93
N THR A 464 6.22 -8.95 -6.13
CA THR A 464 4.93 -8.74 -5.44
C THR A 464 3.78 -8.57 -6.42
N LEU A 465 2.56 -8.83 -5.95
CA LEU A 465 1.35 -8.58 -6.72
C LEU A 465 1.18 -7.08 -7.01
N LEU A 466 1.59 -6.21 -6.09
CA LEU A 466 1.60 -4.76 -6.32
C LEU A 466 2.46 -4.41 -7.55
N GLN A 467 3.66 -5.00 -7.69
CA GLN A 467 4.51 -4.77 -8.87
C GLN A 467 3.83 -5.21 -10.16
N VAL A 468 3.10 -6.33 -10.16
CA VAL A 468 2.32 -6.79 -11.32
C VAL A 468 1.25 -5.76 -11.69
N LEU A 469 0.46 -5.29 -10.72
CA LEU A 469 -0.61 -4.31 -10.94
C LEU A 469 -0.07 -2.99 -11.48
N ILE A 470 1.01 -2.46 -10.88
CA ILE A 470 1.69 -1.25 -11.35
C ILE A 470 2.30 -1.44 -12.74
N SER A 471 2.82 -2.64 -13.05
CA SER A 471 3.37 -2.96 -14.37
C SER A 471 2.30 -3.00 -15.45
N ILE A 472 1.12 -3.57 -15.16
CA ILE A 472 -0.02 -3.51 -16.09
C ILE A 472 -0.40 -2.05 -16.37
N GLN A 473 -0.56 -1.25 -15.31
CA GLN A 473 -0.88 0.17 -15.42
C GLN A 473 0.17 0.96 -16.23
N SER A 474 1.46 0.71 -15.99
CA SER A 474 2.54 1.56 -16.52
C SER A 474 3.06 1.11 -17.90
N LEU A 475 3.09 -0.20 -18.15
CA LEU A 475 3.71 -0.77 -19.36
C LEU A 475 2.66 -1.16 -20.42
N ILE A 476 1.48 -1.62 -19.99
CA ILE A 476 0.43 -2.07 -20.91
C ILE A 476 -0.53 -0.92 -21.22
N LEU A 477 -1.04 -0.23 -20.20
CA LEU A 477 -1.97 0.89 -20.39
C LEU A 477 -1.24 2.21 -20.69
N CYS A 478 -0.38 2.21 -21.72
CA CYS A 478 0.52 3.31 -22.07
C CYS A 478 -0.03 4.23 -23.18
N GLU A 479 0.65 5.36 -23.43
CA GLU A 479 0.25 6.37 -24.42
C GLU A 479 0.27 5.85 -25.87
N GLU A 480 1.27 5.05 -26.23
CA GLU A 480 1.47 4.53 -27.59
C GLU A 480 1.48 2.99 -27.61
N PRO A 481 0.32 2.34 -27.42
CA PRO A 481 0.26 0.89 -27.24
C PRO A 481 0.67 0.08 -28.48
N PHE A 482 0.64 0.68 -29.67
CA PHE A 482 1.15 0.05 -30.90
C PHE A 482 2.63 -0.35 -30.78
N CYS A 483 3.42 0.44 -30.04
CA CYS A 483 4.85 0.20 -29.86
C CYS A 483 5.17 -0.94 -28.88
N ASN A 484 4.16 -1.50 -28.20
CA ASN A 484 4.36 -2.67 -27.34
C ASN A 484 4.58 -3.97 -28.15
N GLU A 485 4.24 -3.98 -29.44
CA GLU A 485 4.64 -5.06 -30.35
C GLU A 485 6.15 -4.93 -30.66
N PRO A 486 6.99 -5.96 -30.41
CA PRO A 486 8.43 -5.86 -30.62
C PRO A 486 8.84 -5.45 -32.02
N ALA A 487 8.07 -5.85 -33.05
CA ALA A 487 8.33 -5.48 -34.44
C ALA A 487 8.12 -3.98 -34.72
N TRP A 488 7.42 -3.25 -33.85
CA TRP A 488 6.97 -1.86 -34.07
C TRP A 488 7.42 -0.88 -32.98
N ALA A 489 8.30 -1.29 -32.06
CA ALA A 489 8.73 -0.49 -30.92
C ALA A 489 9.29 0.92 -31.28
N GLY A 490 9.92 1.06 -32.45
CA GLY A 490 10.45 2.35 -32.94
C GLY A 490 9.48 3.19 -33.76
N GLN A 491 8.21 2.78 -33.90
CA GLN A 491 7.24 3.39 -34.81
C GLN A 491 6.22 4.30 -34.10
N GLY A 492 6.64 4.91 -32.99
CA GLY A 492 5.85 5.89 -32.26
C GLY A 492 5.42 7.05 -33.17
N SER A 493 4.22 7.56 -32.93
CA SER A 493 3.55 8.63 -33.66
C SER A 493 3.33 8.39 -35.17
N SER A 494 3.63 7.17 -35.66
CA SER A 494 3.33 6.77 -37.03
C SER A 494 1.81 6.80 -37.31
N PRO A 495 1.38 6.90 -38.58
CA PRO A 495 -0.04 6.80 -38.92
C PRO A 495 -0.69 5.50 -38.40
N ALA A 496 0.07 4.40 -38.36
CA ALA A 496 -0.38 3.13 -37.79
C ALA A 496 -0.57 3.21 -36.27
N SER A 497 0.39 3.80 -35.52
CA SER A 497 0.25 4.03 -34.08
C SER A 497 -0.98 4.88 -33.75
N LYS A 498 -1.20 5.96 -34.53
CA LYS A 498 -2.36 6.85 -34.36
C LYS A 498 -3.68 6.14 -34.65
N ALA A 499 -3.76 5.37 -35.74
CA ALA A 499 -4.95 4.59 -36.07
C ALA A 499 -5.25 3.50 -35.03
N TYR A 500 -4.21 2.83 -34.52
CA TYR A 500 -4.34 1.88 -33.43
C TYR A 500 -4.90 2.54 -32.17
N SER A 501 -4.33 3.69 -31.78
CA SER A 501 -4.79 4.46 -30.62
C SER A 501 -6.22 4.98 -30.79
N ALA A 502 -6.61 5.43 -31.99
CA ALA A 502 -7.99 5.81 -32.28
C ALA A 502 -8.97 4.63 -32.11
N ASN A 503 -8.58 3.43 -32.56
CA ASN A 503 -9.37 2.23 -32.35
C ASN A 503 -9.49 1.86 -30.87
N VAL A 504 -8.39 1.92 -30.10
CA VAL A 504 -8.39 1.67 -28.66
C VAL A 504 -9.31 2.65 -27.93
N ARG A 505 -9.27 3.95 -28.26
CA ARG A 505 -10.20 4.95 -27.69
C ARG A 505 -11.65 4.57 -27.91
N ARG A 506 -12.02 4.16 -29.12
CA ARG A 506 -13.38 3.69 -29.42
C ARG A 506 -13.76 2.47 -28.58
N MET A 507 -12.89 1.47 -28.47
CA MET A 507 -13.12 0.30 -27.63
C MET A 507 -13.28 0.68 -26.15
N THR A 508 -12.42 1.56 -25.63
CA THR A 508 -12.48 2.08 -24.26
C THR A 508 -13.82 2.75 -23.98
N VAL A 509 -14.28 3.66 -24.86
CA VAL A 509 -15.58 4.35 -24.70
C VAL A 509 -16.75 3.37 -24.71
N ILE A 510 -16.73 2.37 -25.59
CA ILE A 510 -17.81 1.40 -25.73
C ILE A 510 -17.85 0.45 -24.54
N ASP A 511 -16.73 -0.16 -24.20
CA ASP A 511 -16.68 -1.32 -23.33
C ASP A 511 -16.17 -0.97 -21.94
N ALA A 512 -14.95 -0.45 -21.81
CA ALA A 512 -14.39 -0.05 -20.51
C ALA A 512 -15.12 1.13 -19.83
N MET A 513 -16.01 1.84 -20.54
CA MET A 513 -16.87 2.91 -19.99
C MET A 513 -18.36 2.59 -20.12
N ALA A 514 -18.94 2.64 -21.32
CA ALA A 514 -20.39 2.58 -21.47
C ALA A 514 -20.99 1.23 -21.06
N ASN A 515 -20.38 0.10 -21.44
CA ASN A 515 -20.85 -1.22 -20.99
C ASN A 515 -20.71 -1.38 -19.47
N ASN A 516 -19.59 -0.92 -18.91
CA ASN A 516 -19.39 -0.92 -17.46
C ASN A 516 -20.43 -0.06 -16.72
N ILE A 517 -20.90 1.06 -17.27
CA ILE A 517 -22.00 1.83 -16.64
C ILE A 517 -23.33 1.07 -16.76
N ARG A 518 -23.61 0.51 -17.93
CA ARG A 518 -24.89 -0.16 -18.23
C ARG A 518 -25.07 -1.47 -17.46
N SER A 519 -24.01 -2.26 -17.36
CA SER A 519 -23.98 -3.53 -16.67
C SER A 519 -22.66 -3.64 -15.90
N PRO A 520 -22.54 -2.95 -14.75
CA PRO A 520 -21.30 -2.93 -14.01
C PRO A 520 -20.89 -4.34 -13.57
N PRO A 521 -19.64 -4.75 -13.84
CA PRO A 521 -19.14 -6.05 -13.41
C PRO A 521 -19.02 -6.15 -11.89
N THR A 522 -19.56 -7.23 -11.34
CA THR A 522 -19.42 -7.58 -9.91
C THR A 522 -17.97 -7.85 -9.55
N PRO A 523 -17.48 -7.38 -8.39
CA PRO A 523 -18.18 -6.64 -7.33
C PRO A 523 -17.85 -5.12 -7.34
N PHE A 524 -17.67 -4.51 -8.52
CA PHE A 524 -17.26 -3.11 -8.66
C PHE A 524 -18.41 -2.14 -9.00
N GLU A 525 -19.66 -2.54 -8.75
CA GLU A 525 -20.86 -1.78 -9.14
C GLU A 525 -20.84 -0.36 -8.56
N VAL A 526 -20.43 -0.23 -7.30
CA VAL A 526 -20.40 1.04 -6.58
C VAL A 526 -19.25 1.91 -7.10
N GLU A 527 -18.06 1.32 -7.26
CA GLU A 527 -16.85 2.03 -7.66
C GLU A 527 -16.96 2.55 -9.08
N ILE A 528 -17.53 1.76 -9.98
CA ILE A 528 -17.74 2.15 -11.38
C ILE A 528 -18.72 3.33 -11.45
N LYS A 529 -19.88 3.23 -10.80
CA LYS A 529 -20.87 4.31 -10.81
C LYS A 529 -20.30 5.60 -10.24
N GLU A 530 -19.65 5.51 -9.09
CA GLU A 530 -19.11 6.68 -8.40
C GLU A 530 -17.91 7.30 -9.15
N HIS A 531 -17.05 6.47 -9.75
CA HIS A 531 -15.96 6.93 -10.62
C HIS A 531 -16.50 7.78 -11.79
N PHE A 532 -17.46 7.25 -12.54
CA PHE A 532 -18.04 7.93 -13.70
C PHE A 532 -18.85 9.16 -13.30
N ARG A 533 -19.56 9.12 -12.17
CA ARG A 533 -20.30 10.26 -11.61
C ARG A 533 -19.34 11.41 -11.26
N LEU A 534 -18.31 11.15 -10.46
CA LEU A 534 -17.33 12.18 -10.05
C LEU A 534 -16.52 12.73 -11.23
N LYS A 535 -16.28 11.92 -12.27
CA LYS A 535 -15.49 12.31 -13.45
C LYS A 535 -16.31 12.78 -14.66
N THR A 536 -17.63 12.89 -14.54
CA THR A 536 -18.53 13.22 -15.68
C THR A 536 -18.04 14.44 -16.47
N GLY A 537 -17.69 15.54 -15.79
CA GLY A 537 -17.18 16.75 -16.46
C GLY A 537 -15.87 16.53 -17.23
N ALA A 538 -14.93 15.80 -16.63
CA ALA A 538 -13.64 15.50 -17.27
C ALA A 538 -13.78 14.55 -18.45
N ILE A 539 -14.65 13.53 -18.33
CA ILE A 539 -14.90 12.56 -19.41
C ILE A 539 -15.58 13.25 -20.60
N ARG A 540 -16.50 14.20 -20.37
CA ARG A 540 -17.08 15.00 -21.47
C ARG A 540 -16.03 15.78 -22.23
N ALA A 541 -15.10 16.44 -21.53
CA ALA A 541 -13.98 17.14 -22.17
C ALA A 541 -13.06 16.17 -22.92
N GLN A 542 -12.79 15.00 -22.36
CA GLN A 542 -12.03 13.92 -23.00
C GLN A 542 -12.70 13.46 -24.31
N LEU A 543 -14.02 13.27 -24.33
CA LEU A 543 -14.75 12.85 -25.53
C LEU A 543 -14.64 13.87 -26.67
N GLU A 544 -14.69 15.18 -26.37
CA GLU A 544 -14.47 16.22 -27.37
C GLU A 544 -13.02 16.20 -27.90
N ALA A 545 -12.05 16.05 -27.01
CA ALA A 545 -10.64 15.95 -27.40
C ALA A 545 -10.37 14.70 -28.26
N TRP A 546 -10.96 13.55 -27.90
CA TRP A 546 -10.80 12.31 -28.65
C TRP A 546 -11.53 12.33 -29.98
N LYS A 547 -12.66 13.05 -30.11
CA LYS A 547 -13.33 13.27 -31.39
C LYS A 547 -12.41 13.95 -32.41
N ALA A 548 -11.63 14.94 -31.96
CA ALA A 548 -10.67 15.62 -32.83
C ALA A 548 -9.49 14.72 -33.27
N LEU A 549 -9.24 13.63 -32.56
CA LEU A 549 -8.17 12.66 -32.84
C LEU A 549 -8.66 11.38 -33.52
N ASP A 550 -9.97 11.24 -33.75
CA ASP A 550 -10.57 10.04 -34.36
C ASP A 550 -10.31 10.00 -35.87
N ASP A 551 -10.20 8.79 -36.43
CA ASP A 551 -9.95 8.57 -37.86
C ASP A 551 -11.23 8.30 -38.68
N GLY A 552 -12.41 8.41 -38.05
CA GLY A 552 -13.73 8.20 -38.66
C GLY A 552 -14.06 6.74 -39.00
N ARG A 553 -13.16 5.80 -38.69
CA ARG A 553 -13.36 4.37 -38.97
C ARG A 553 -14.31 3.74 -37.94
N PRO A 554 -15.06 2.69 -38.30
CA PRO A 554 -15.77 1.89 -37.32
C PRO A 554 -14.77 1.18 -36.39
N THR A 555 -15.19 0.88 -35.16
CA THR A 555 -14.40 0.06 -34.23
C THR A 555 -14.09 -1.30 -34.85
N ALA A 556 -12.82 -1.70 -34.78
CA ALA A 556 -12.33 -3.00 -35.19
C ALA A 556 -11.99 -3.84 -33.95
N GLY A 557 -12.58 -5.02 -33.84
CA GLY A 557 -12.18 -6.06 -32.89
C GLY A 557 -11.33 -7.14 -33.57
N GLU A 558 -10.78 -8.08 -32.80
CA GLU A 558 -10.29 -9.34 -33.37
C GLU A 558 -11.47 -10.22 -33.77
N PRO A 559 -11.37 -10.99 -34.88
CA PRO A 559 -12.39 -11.96 -35.22
C PRO A 559 -12.32 -13.11 -34.22
N ALA A 560 -13.06 -13.00 -33.12
CA ALA A 560 -13.45 -14.20 -32.37
C ALA A 560 -14.29 -15.09 -33.31
N ASN A 561 -14.34 -16.40 -33.06
CA ASN A 561 -15.12 -17.42 -33.77
C ASN A 561 -16.66 -17.19 -33.77
N VAL A 562 -17.12 -15.95 -33.66
CA VAL A 562 -18.51 -15.53 -33.67
C VAL A 562 -18.97 -15.37 -35.12
N ILE A 563 -19.77 -16.33 -35.56
CA ILE A 563 -20.47 -16.31 -36.84
C ILE A 563 -21.39 -15.08 -36.86
N GLY A 564 -21.03 -14.07 -37.64
CA GLY A 564 -21.82 -12.85 -37.87
C GLY A 564 -21.01 -11.57 -37.70
N VAL A 565 -20.65 -10.95 -38.82
CA VAL A 565 -19.94 -9.65 -38.85
C VAL A 565 -20.87 -8.55 -38.30
N ARG A 566 -20.82 -8.29 -36.99
CA ARG A 566 -21.43 -7.08 -36.42
C ARG A 566 -20.68 -5.87 -36.97
N LYS A 567 -21.40 -4.95 -37.63
CA LYS A 567 -20.81 -3.67 -38.08
C LYS A 567 -20.26 -2.93 -36.86
N GLY A 568 -18.98 -2.53 -36.91
CA GLY A 568 -18.34 -1.78 -35.83
C GLY A 568 -19.00 -0.42 -35.60
N VAL A 569 -19.10 -0.01 -34.33
CA VAL A 569 -19.69 1.27 -33.92
C VAL A 569 -18.70 2.41 -34.22
N ARG A 570 -19.17 3.57 -34.65
CA ARG A 570 -18.30 4.75 -34.88
C ARG A 570 -18.14 5.56 -33.58
N PHE A 571 -17.07 6.35 -33.48
CA PHE A 571 -16.79 7.13 -32.28
C PHE A 571 -17.95 8.06 -31.87
N ASP A 572 -18.54 8.81 -32.82
CA ASP A 572 -19.65 9.72 -32.52
C ASP A 572 -20.85 9.02 -31.87
N GLN A 573 -21.19 7.82 -32.34
CA GLN A 573 -22.28 7.02 -31.79
C GLN A 573 -21.94 6.50 -30.38
N ALA A 574 -20.71 6.01 -30.19
CA ALA A 574 -20.23 5.55 -28.89
C ALA A 574 -20.20 6.70 -27.86
N ALA A 575 -19.69 7.87 -28.27
CA ALA A 575 -19.61 9.06 -27.43
C ALA A 575 -20.99 9.63 -27.09
N ALA A 576 -21.94 9.62 -28.04
CA ALA A 576 -23.32 10.03 -27.76
C ALA A 576 -23.98 9.12 -26.72
N ASN A 577 -23.84 7.80 -26.89
CA ASN A 577 -24.36 6.82 -25.93
C ASN A 577 -23.74 6.99 -24.54
N LEU A 578 -22.42 7.20 -24.45
CA LEU A 578 -21.76 7.44 -23.17
C LEU A 578 -22.25 8.74 -22.50
N ARG A 579 -22.47 9.83 -23.26
CA ARG A 579 -23.01 11.07 -22.70
C ARG A 579 -24.38 10.86 -22.06
N THR A 580 -25.28 10.12 -22.73
CA THR A 580 -26.60 9.78 -22.17
C THR A 580 -26.48 9.01 -20.86
N LEU A 581 -25.61 7.99 -20.81
CA LEU A 581 -25.37 7.21 -19.58
C LEU A 581 -24.79 8.07 -18.45
N LEU A 582 -23.92 9.03 -18.76
CA LEU A 582 -23.39 9.97 -17.76
C LEU A 582 -24.46 10.95 -17.25
N ASP A 583 -25.42 11.35 -18.09
CA ASP A 583 -26.56 12.15 -17.66
C ASP A 583 -27.46 11.34 -16.71
N GLU A 584 -27.71 10.06 -17.02
CA GLU A 584 -28.49 9.15 -16.16
C GLU A 584 -27.84 8.88 -14.80
N LEU A 585 -26.50 8.94 -14.68
CA LEU A 585 -25.78 8.79 -13.41
C LEU A 585 -25.75 10.07 -12.56
N ALA A 586 -26.05 11.23 -13.15
CA ALA A 586 -26.00 12.52 -12.47
C ALA A 586 -27.32 12.88 -11.75
N TYR A 587 -28.41 12.18 -12.08
CA TYR A 587 -29.71 12.23 -11.41
C TYR A 587 -29.90 10.99 -10.53
#